data_AF-A0A7S3AZY4-F1
#
_entry.id   AF-A0A7S3AZY4-F1
#
_cell.length_a   1.000
_cell.length_b   1.000
_cell.length_c   1.000
_cell.angle_alpha   90.00
_cell.angle_beta   90.00
_cell.angle_gamma   90.00
#
_symmetry.space_group_name_H-M   'P 1'
#
loop_
_entity.id
_entity.type
_entity.pdbx_description
1 polymer ?
#
loop_
_entity_poly.entity_id
_entity_poly.type
_entity_poly.pdbx_seq_one_letter_code
_entity_poly.pdbx_strand_id
1 'polypeptide(L)'
;ESMRLVRPKSCAFINLCDEEIARALRAKFTCSEDAAPEVSGKRLAVNFAKARPCTEEQLQRVAEGARRKLLVRLPDAVTLAHIEEAIGHRAEQLLLSVAVPLTSVPDAPPAPPPAAEGESSPPPPPPPPATHAARLEFTSISSALAVKAILEALSAPSAVSGVQFLLEPVASPEEIQQILLASTPAAPAPAAED
;
A
#
# COMPACT_ATOMS: atom_id res chain seq x y z
N GLU A 1 3.35 -1.88 11.16
CA GLU A 1 2.42 -0.74 11.02
C GLU A 1 3.11 0.37 10.23
N SER A 2 2.51 0.88 9.16
CA SER A 2 3.11 1.96 8.36
C SER A 2 2.73 3.36 8.85
N MET A 3 1.59 3.49 9.53
CA MET A 3 1.14 4.75 10.14
C MET A 3 0.26 4.48 11.36
N ARG A 4 0.40 5.28 12.41
CA ARG A 4 -0.42 5.24 13.62
C ARG A 4 -0.85 6.63 14.02
N LEU A 5 -2.15 6.89 14.05
CA LEU A 5 -2.73 8.14 14.54
C LEU A 5 -3.04 8.05 16.04
N VAL A 6 -2.60 9.03 16.81
CA VAL A 6 -2.88 9.16 18.25
C VAL A 6 -3.80 10.36 18.46
N ARG A 7 -5.11 10.12 18.28
CA ARG A 7 -6.15 11.17 18.35
C ARG A 7 -6.08 12.03 19.62
N PRO A 8 -5.89 11.47 20.85
CA PRO A 8 -5.84 12.28 22.07
C PRO A 8 -4.69 13.29 22.10
N LYS A 9 -3.59 13.01 21.37
CA LYS A 9 -2.40 13.86 21.31
C LYS A 9 -2.30 14.66 20.01
N SER A 10 -3.28 14.53 19.11
CA SER A 10 -3.27 15.13 17.78
C SER A 10 -1.95 14.91 17.02
N CYS A 11 -1.33 13.73 17.16
CA CYS A 11 -0.09 13.38 16.48
C CYS A 11 -0.22 12.07 15.70
N ALA A 12 0.61 11.91 14.68
CA ALA A 12 0.72 10.69 13.88
C ALA A 12 2.18 10.22 13.86
N PHE A 13 2.36 8.91 13.94
CA PHE A 13 3.64 8.25 13.69
C PHE A 13 3.59 7.63 12.31
N ILE A 14 4.60 7.92 11.49
CA ILE A 14 4.74 7.34 10.16
C ILE A 14 6.04 6.54 10.17
N ASN A 15 5.94 5.25 9.89
CA ASN A 15 7.09 4.38 9.79
C ASN A 15 7.49 4.30 8.32
N LEU A 16 8.69 4.80 8.03
CA LEU A 16 9.31 4.72 6.72
C LEU A 16 10.27 3.53 6.71
N CYS A 17 10.32 2.80 5.60
CA CYS A 17 11.21 1.65 5.45
C CYS A 17 12.68 2.08 5.21
N ASP A 18 12.86 3.30 4.72
CA ASP A 18 14.16 3.88 4.37
C ASP A 18 14.46 5.07 5.28
N GLU A 19 15.57 4.99 6.01
CA GLU A 19 16.03 6.03 6.93
C GLU A 19 16.47 7.29 6.18
N GLU A 20 17.05 7.16 4.98
CA GLU A 20 17.49 8.30 4.18
C GLU A 20 16.29 9.12 3.72
N ILE A 21 15.22 8.47 3.29
CA ILE A 21 13.94 9.13 2.97
C ILE A 21 13.38 9.81 4.22
N ALA A 22 13.44 9.18 5.39
CA ALA A 22 12.97 9.77 6.64
C ALA A 22 13.75 11.03 7.02
N ARG A 23 15.08 10.98 6.89
CA ARG A 23 15.97 12.12 7.13
C ARG A 23 15.69 13.25 6.15
N ALA A 24 15.47 12.91 4.89
CA ALA A 24 15.23 13.87 3.84
C ALA A 24 13.88 14.57 3.95
N LEU A 25 12.82 13.82 4.26
CA LEU A 25 11.50 14.39 4.55
C LEU A 25 11.55 15.31 5.77
N ARG A 26 12.25 14.91 6.84
CA ARG A 26 12.44 15.80 7.99
C ARG A 26 13.16 17.07 7.57
N ALA A 27 14.30 16.98 6.90
CA ALA A 27 15.07 18.14 6.45
C ALA A 27 14.21 19.08 5.59
N LYS A 28 13.47 18.53 4.62
CA LYS A 28 12.53 19.27 3.76
C LYS A 28 11.47 20.01 4.56
N PHE A 29 10.84 19.37 5.54
CA PHE A 29 9.74 19.96 6.31
C PHE A 29 10.18 20.83 7.49
N THR A 30 11.47 20.83 7.83
CA THR A 30 12.03 21.66 8.90
C THR A 30 13.01 22.73 8.39
N CYS A 31 13.17 22.90 7.07
CA CYS A 31 14.11 23.87 6.52
C CYS A 31 13.66 25.34 6.72
N SER A 32 12.34 25.58 6.82
CA SER A 32 11.76 26.88 7.13
C SER A 32 10.39 26.73 7.79
N GLU A 33 9.86 27.79 8.40
CA GLU A 33 8.52 27.76 9.01
C GLU A 33 7.42 27.53 7.96
N ASP A 34 7.59 28.02 6.74
CA ASP A 34 6.64 27.86 5.63
C ASP A 34 6.75 26.50 4.93
N ALA A 35 7.84 25.77 5.16
CA ALA A 35 8.00 24.40 4.68
C ALA A 35 7.25 23.38 5.53
N ALA A 36 6.76 23.75 6.71
CA ALA A 36 6.02 22.83 7.58
C ALA A 36 4.72 22.37 6.90
N PRO A 37 4.42 21.06 6.89
CA PRO A 37 3.22 20.56 6.22
C PRO A 37 1.96 21.05 6.94
N GLU A 38 0.98 21.48 6.15
CA GLU A 38 -0.30 21.98 6.66
C GLU A 38 -1.41 20.94 6.46
N VAL A 39 -2.15 20.64 7.53
CA VAL A 39 -3.33 19.77 7.49
C VAL A 39 -4.48 20.47 8.18
N SER A 40 -5.56 20.70 7.45
CA SER A 40 -6.77 21.37 7.94
C SER A 40 -6.49 22.74 8.58
N GLY A 41 -5.66 23.57 7.95
CA GLY A 41 -5.33 24.91 8.47
C GLY A 41 -4.26 24.91 9.56
N LYS A 42 -3.73 23.75 9.96
CA LYS A 42 -2.75 23.62 11.05
C LYS A 42 -1.40 23.16 10.53
N ARG A 43 -0.35 23.90 10.86
CA ARG A 43 1.03 23.51 10.59
C ARG A 43 1.45 22.39 11.54
N LEU A 44 2.08 21.35 10.98
CA LEU A 44 2.53 20.19 11.70
C LEU A 44 4.04 20.25 11.96
N ALA A 45 4.45 19.83 13.15
CA ALA A 45 5.86 19.62 13.46
C ALA A 45 6.29 18.21 13.06
N VAL A 46 7.36 18.10 12.26
CA VAL A 46 7.92 16.82 11.82
C VAL A 46 9.19 16.52 12.61
N ASN A 47 9.18 15.43 13.37
CA ASN A 47 10.31 15.01 14.19
C ASN A 47 10.55 13.51 14.08
N PHE A 48 11.78 13.08 14.36
CA PHE A 48 12.06 11.68 14.56
C PHE A 48 11.39 11.18 15.84
N ALA A 49 10.80 10.00 15.76
CA ALA A 49 10.26 9.28 16.90
C ALA A 49 11.09 8.02 17.15
N LYS A 50 11.11 7.55 18.40
CA LYS A 50 11.63 6.22 18.70
C LYS A 50 10.70 5.18 18.09
N ALA A 51 11.21 4.45 17.11
CA ALA A 51 10.51 3.32 16.49
C ALA A 51 11.35 2.06 16.64
N ARG A 52 10.69 0.90 16.63
CA ARG A 52 11.40 -0.37 16.46
C ARG A 52 11.83 -0.47 14.99
N PRO A 53 13.07 -0.89 14.69
CA PRO A 53 13.48 -1.20 13.34
C PRO A 53 12.51 -2.22 12.71
N CYS A 54 12.29 -2.11 11.41
CA CYS A 54 11.62 -3.16 10.66
C CYS A 54 12.43 -4.46 10.73
N THR A 55 11.76 -5.59 10.85
CA THR A 55 12.45 -6.88 10.76
C THR A 55 12.85 -7.16 9.30
N GLU A 56 13.88 -7.97 9.08
CA GLU A 56 14.32 -8.36 7.72
C GLU A 56 13.16 -8.96 6.91
N GLU A 57 12.35 -9.82 7.54
CA GLU A 57 11.17 -10.42 6.91
C GLU A 57 10.15 -9.35 6.45
N GLN A 58 9.96 -8.28 7.22
CA GLN A 58 9.08 -7.19 6.84
C GLN A 58 9.64 -6.42 5.63
N LEU A 59 10.94 -6.14 5.64
CA LEU A 59 11.62 -5.47 4.52
C LEU A 59 11.56 -6.32 3.25
N GLN A 60 11.78 -7.63 3.37
CA GLN A 60 11.69 -8.57 2.26
C GLN A 60 10.28 -8.61 1.66
N ARG A 61 9.22 -8.71 2.48
CA ARG A 61 7.84 -8.66 1.98
C ARG A 61 7.55 -7.34 1.26
N VAL A 62 8.07 -6.23 1.74
CA VAL A 62 7.93 -4.92 1.07
C VAL A 62 8.69 -4.92 -0.27
N ALA A 63 9.90 -5.48 -0.32
CA ALA A 63 10.67 -5.62 -1.56
C ALA A 63 9.96 -6.50 -2.59
N GLU A 64 9.27 -7.56 -2.14
CA GLU A 64 8.44 -8.45 -2.96
C GLU A 64 7.11 -7.80 -3.42
N GLY A 65 6.85 -6.56 -3.03
CA GLY A 65 5.68 -5.80 -3.49
C GLY A 65 4.49 -5.79 -2.52
N ALA A 66 4.65 -6.24 -1.26
CA ALA A 66 3.59 -6.11 -0.26
C ALA A 66 3.27 -4.63 0.01
N ARG A 67 1.99 -4.27 -0.06
CA ARG A 67 1.50 -2.90 0.16
C ARG A 67 0.29 -2.89 1.08
N ARG A 68 -0.09 -1.70 1.56
CA ARG A 68 -1.29 -1.49 2.38
C ARG A 68 -2.60 -1.43 1.58
N LYS A 69 -2.51 -1.37 0.25
CA LYS A 69 -3.66 -1.20 -0.65
C LYS A 69 -3.84 -2.47 -1.46
N LEU A 70 -5.07 -2.97 -1.50
CA LEU A 70 -5.45 -4.12 -2.29
C LEU A 70 -6.44 -3.72 -3.38
N LEU A 71 -6.30 -4.36 -4.54
CA LEU A 71 -7.34 -4.47 -5.55
C LEU A 71 -7.89 -5.89 -5.52
N VAL A 72 -9.18 -6.00 -5.25
CA VAL A 72 -9.92 -7.26 -5.22
C VAL A 72 -10.82 -7.30 -6.44
N ARG A 73 -10.74 -8.36 -7.25
CA ARG A 73 -11.62 -8.60 -8.39
C ARG A 73 -12.78 -9.47 -7.94
N LEU A 74 -14.00 -9.05 -8.25
CA LEU A 74 -15.22 -9.62 -7.71
C LEU A 74 -16.15 -10.08 -8.84
N PRO A 75 -16.78 -11.26 -8.70
CA PRO A 75 -17.93 -11.62 -9.53
C PRO A 75 -19.19 -10.85 -9.09
N ASP A 76 -20.19 -10.73 -9.97
CA ASP A 76 -21.42 -9.94 -9.71
C ASP A 76 -22.17 -10.33 -8.42
N ALA A 77 -22.08 -11.60 -8.03
CA ALA A 77 -22.75 -12.09 -6.84
C ALA A 77 -22.10 -11.61 -5.52
N VAL A 78 -20.82 -11.20 -5.56
CA VAL A 78 -20.06 -10.80 -4.37
C VAL A 78 -19.96 -9.30 -4.30
N THR A 79 -20.50 -8.73 -3.22
CA THR A 79 -20.50 -7.28 -2.97
C THR A 79 -19.42 -6.87 -1.97
N LEU A 80 -19.19 -5.57 -1.82
CA LEU A 80 -18.28 -5.05 -0.80
C LEU A 80 -18.67 -5.49 0.63
N ALA A 81 -19.97 -5.58 0.91
CA ALA A 81 -20.47 -6.06 2.20
C ALA A 81 -20.04 -7.52 2.48
N HIS A 82 -20.05 -8.38 1.45
CA HIS A 82 -19.56 -9.76 1.59
C HIS A 82 -18.06 -9.81 1.88
N ILE A 83 -17.27 -8.90 1.32
CA ILE A 83 -15.84 -8.79 1.64
C ILE A 83 -15.66 -8.37 3.09
N GLU A 84 -16.37 -7.35 3.54
CA GLU A 84 -16.29 -6.83 4.91
C GLU A 84 -16.71 -7.90 5.93
N GLU A 85 -17.74 -8.68 5.63
CA GLU A 85 -18.15 -9.84 6.41
C GLU A 85 -17.05 -10.92 6.44
N ALA A 86 -16.47 -11.26 5.29
CA ALA A 86 -15.44 -12.29 5.18
C ALA A 86 -14.16 -11.94 5.96
N ILE A 87 -13.78 -10.67 6.03
CA ILE A 87 -12.60 -10.23 6.79
C ILE A 87 -12.91 -9.98 8.28
N GLY A 88 -14.19 -9.92 8.65
CA GLY A 88 -14.68 -9.82 10.02
C GLY A 88 -14.06 -8.67 10.82
N HIS A 89 -13.51 -8.96 11.99
CA HIS A 89 -12.86 -7.97 12.88
C HIS A 89 -11.70 -7.20 12.21
N ARG A 90 -11.15 -7.69 11.09
CA ARG A 90 -10.11 -6.96 10.35
C ARG A 90 -10.68 -5.77 9.56
N ALA A 91 -11.99 -5.68 9.39
CA ALA A 91 -12.66 -4.51 8.81
C ALA A 91 -12.38 -3.23 9.61
N GLU A 92 -12.15 -3.32 10.92
CA GLU A 92 -11.76 -2.17 11.76
C GLU A 92 -10.41 -1.55 11.35
N GLN A 93 -9.60 -2.30 10.58
CA GLN A 93 -8.30 -1.87 10.07
C GLN A 93 -8.40 -1.27 8.65
N LEU A 94 -9.60 -1.24 8.06
CA LEU A 94 -9.86 -0.55 6.80
C LEU A 94 -9.90 0.97 7.03
N LEU A 95 -9.13 1.68 6.21
CA LEU A 95 -9.18 3.12 6.05
C LEU A 95 -10.11 3.54 4.91
N LEU A 96 -10.23 2.69 3.88
CA LEU A 96 -11.06 2.92 2.70
C LEU A 96 -11.52 1.57 2.14
N SER A 97 -12.81 1.48 1.81
CA SER A 97 -13.39 0.40 1.01
C SER A 97 -14.28 1.03 -0.07
N VAL A 98 -13.94 0.82 -1.35
CA VAL A 98 -14.68 1.42 -2.46
C VAL A 98 -14.76 0.47 -3.65
N ALA A 99 -15.95 0.35 -4.24
CA ALA A 99 -16.15 -0.35 -5.50
C ALA A 99 -15.65 0.52 -6.66
N VAL A 100 -14.91 -0.09 -7.59
CA VAL A 100 -14.33 0.55 -8.77
C VAL A 100 -14.72 -0.22 -10.02
N PRO A 101 -15.18 0.46 -11.09
CA PRO A 101 -15.48 -0.19 -12.36
C PRO A 101 -14.20 -0.75 -13.00
N LEU A 102 -14.29 -1.92 -13.65
CA LEU A 102 -13.15 -2.62 -14.28
C LEU A 102 -12.60 -1.95 -15.55
N THR A 103 -13.01 -0.73 -15.89
CA THR A 103 -12.71 -0.07 -17.17
C THR A 103 -11.27 0.41 -17.37
N SER A 104 -10.32 -0.01 -16.54
CA SER A 104 -8.91 0.41 -16.65
C SER A 104 -7.89 -0.63 -16.18
N VAL A 105 -7.88 -1.82 -16.79
CA VAL A 105 -6.70 -2.70 -16.82
C VAL A 105 -6.51 -3.24 -18.24
N PRO A 106 -5.34 -3.07 -18.88
CA PRO A 106 -5.09 -3.66 -20.19
C PRO A 106 -5.08 -5.18 -20.08
N ASP A 107 -5.93 -5.75 -20.93
CA ASP A 107 -5.96 -7.07 -21.53
C ASP A 107 -4.91 -8.09 -21.07
N ALA A 108 -5.41 -9.21 -20.55
CA ALA A 108 -4.61 -10.41 -20.37
C ALA A 108 -4.09 -10.90 -21.74
N PRO A 109 -2.90 -11.50 -21.82
CA PRO A 109 -2.41 -12.06 -23.08
C PRO A 109 -3.38 -13.14 -23.60
N PRO A 110 -3.52 -13.28 -24.93
CA PRO A 110 -4.44 -14.22 -25.54
C PRO A 110 -4.14 -15.65 -25.09
N ALA A 111 -5.19 -16.39 -24.73
CA ALA A 111 -5.10 -17.78 -24.31
C ALA A 111 -4.37 -18.64 -25.37
N PRO A 112 -3.47 -19.56 -24.97
CA PRO A 112 -2.89 -20.51 -25.91
C PRO A 112 -3.97 -21.46 -26.45
N PRO A 113 -3.83 -21.96 -27.69
CA PRO A 113 -4.81 -22.86 -28.30
C PRO A 113 -4.88 -24.20 -27.54
N PRO A 114 -6.02 -24.90 -27.55
CA PRO A 114 -6.20 -26.14 -26.80
C PRO A 114 -5.33 -27.24 -27.41
N ALA A 115 -4.37 -27.74 -26.62
CA ALA A 115 -3.66 -28.98 -26.91
C ALA A 115 -4.50 -30.17 -26.45
N ALA A 116 -4.61 -31.15 -27.34
CA ALA A 116 -5.42 -32.36 -27.19
C ALA A 116 -4.88 -33.31 -26.10
N GLU A 117 -5.84 -33.92 -25.41
CA GLU A 117 -5.88 -35.28 -24.86
C GLU A 117 -4.83 -35.75 -23.83
N GLY A 118 -5.31 -36.06 -22.62
CA GLY A 118 -4.61 -36.84 -21.61
C GLY A 118 -5.42 -36.90 -20.30
N GLU A 119 -5.81 -38.10 -19.90
CA GLU A 119 -6.60 -38.46 -18.71
C GLU A 119 -6.23 -37.73 -17.39
N SER A 120 -7.28 -37.38 -16.62
CA SER A 120 -7.42 -37.50 -15.15
C SER A 120 -7.95 -36.23 -14.47
N SER A 121 -9.13 -36.38 -13.86
CA SER A 121 -9.93 -35.41 -13.08
C SER A 121 -10.52 -34.22 -13.85
N PRO A 122 -11.82 -33.89 -13.67
CA PRO A 122 -12.36 -32.65 -14.21
C PRO A 122 -11.57 -31.48 -13.61
N PRO A 123 -11.05 -30.56 -14.42
CA PRO A 123 -10.45 -29.34 -13.90
C PRO A 123 -11.50 -28.62 -13.05
N PRO A 124 -11.11 -28.01 -11.91
CA PRO A 124 -12.05 -27.20 -11.13
C PRO A 124 -12.71 -26.17 -12.07
N PRO A 125 -14.02 -25.92 -11.93
CA PRO A 125 -14.70 -24.96 -12.78
C PRO A 125 -13.93 -23.64 -12.78
N PRO A 126 -13.73 -23.00 -13.95
CA PRO A 126 -13.02 -21.73 -14.02
C PRO A 126 -13.70 -20.74 -13.07
N PRO A 127 -12.92 -19.95 -12.29
CA PRO A 127 -13.51 -18.96 -11.41
C PRO A 127 -14.39 -18.01 -12.23
N PRO A 128 -15.56 -17.60 -11.70
CA PRO A 128 -16.48 -16.73 -12.42
C PRO A 128 -15.76 -15.46 -12.88
N PRO A 129 -16.07 -14.96 -14.11
CA PRO A 129 -15.42 -13.77 -14.64
C PRO A 129 -15.65 -12.60 -13.69
N ALA A 130 -14.59 -11.84 -13.43
CA ALA A 130 -14.67 -10.63 -12.63
C ALA A 130 -15.50 -9.60 -13.40
N THR A 131 -16.50 -9.02 -12.74
CA THR A 131 -17.39 -8.02 -13.34
C THR A 131 -17.18 -6.63 -12.75
N HIS A 132 -16.62 -6.56 -11.54
CA HIS A 132 -16.21 -5.32 -10.90
C HIS A 132 -14.98 -5.54 -10.01
N ALA A 133 -14.41 -4.44 -9.51
CA ALA A 133 -13.31 -4.47 -8.56
C ALA A 133 -13.66 -3.71 -7.28
N ALA A 134 -12.99 -4.04 -6.18
CA ALA A 134 -12.99 -3.28 -4.95
C ALA A 134 -11.56 -2.87 -4.62
N ARG A 135 -11.40 -1.61 -4.23
CA ARG A 135 -10.16 -1.08 -3.69
C ARG A 135 -10.29 -0.99 -2.17
N LEU A 136 -9.35 -1.64 -1.49
CA LEU A 136 -9.27 -1.67 -0.04
C LEU A 136 -7.96 -1.03 0.42
N GLU A 137 -8.02 -0.12 1.39
CA GLU A 137 -6.84 0.50 2.01
C GLU A 137 -6.81 0.16 3.49
N PHE A 138 -5.68 -0.33 3.98
CA PHE A 138 -5.51 -0.76 5.37
C PHE A 138 -4.57 0.18 6.14
N THR A 139 -4.71 0.18 7.46
CA THR A 139 -3.80 0.86 8.39
C THR A 139 -2.37 0.32 8.34
N SER A 140 -2.17 -0.95 7.92
CA SER A 140 -0.86 -1.57 7.85
C SER A 140 -0.72 -2.60 6.72
N ILE A 141 0.52 -2.82 6.28
CA ILE A 141 0.88 -3.88 5.31
C ILE A 141 0.57 -5.27 5.88
N SER A 142 0.79 -5.49 7.17
CA SER A 142 0.48 -6.76 7.84
C SER A 142 -1.02 -7.08 7.79
N SER A 143 -1.87 -6.07 7.98
CA SER A 143 -3.32 -6.18 7.83
C SER A 143 -3.71 -6.56 6.42
N ALA A 144 -3.14 -5.87 5.42
CA ALA A 144 -3.39 -6.14 4.01
C ALA A 144 -2.93 -7.55 3.60
N LEU A 145 -1.77 -8.02 4.08
CA LEU A 145 -1.29 -9.38 3.84
C LEU A 145 -2.22 -10.43 4.44
N ALA A 146 -2.66 -10.24 5.68
CA ALA A 146 -3.58 -11.16 6.34
C ALA A 146 -4.94 -11.22 5.60
N VAL A 147 -5.46 -10.06 5.19
CA VAL A 147 -6.71 -9.99 4.41
C VAL A 147 -6.54 -10.59 3.03
N LYS A 148 -5.43 -10.34 2.34
CA LYS A 148 -5.12 -10.98 1.05
C LYS A 148 -5.21 -12.52 1.18
N ALA A 149 -4.57 -13.09 2.19
CA ALA A 149 -4.61 -14.53 2.43
C ALA A 149 -6.03 -15.06 2.73
N ILE A 150 -6.84 -14.31 3.50
CA ILE A 150 -8.24 -14.68 3.77
C ILE A 150 -9.06 -14.68 2.48
N LEU A 151 -8.96 -13.62 1.69
CA LEU A 151 -9.72 -13.46 0.45
C LEU A 151 -9.31 -14.50 -0.60
N GLU A 152 -8.03 -14.82 -0.70
CA GLU A 152 -7.53 -15.90 -1.59
C GLU A 152 -7.97 -17.30 -1.14
N ALA A 153 -8.27 -17.50 0.14
CA ALA A 153 -8.77 -18.76 0.68
C ALA A 153 -10.30 -18.91 0.57
N LEU A 154 -11.03 -17.88 0.14
CA LEU A 154 -12.48 -17.95 0.01
C LEU A 154 -12.88 -18.93 -1.08
N SER A 155 -13.83 -19.81 -0.73
CA SER A 155 -14.43 -20.78 -1.65
C SER A 155 -15.84 -20.32 -2.07
N ALA A 156 -16.40 -20.97 -3.10
CA ALA A 156 -17.74 -20.67 -3.57
C ALA A 156 -18.78 -20.78 -2.43
N PRO A 157 -19.78 -19.87 -2.36
CA PRO A 157 -20.13 -18.85 -3.35
C PRO A 157 -19.42 -17.50 -3.19
N SER A 158 -18.58 -17.32 -2.16
CA SER A 158 -17.91 -16.04 -1.84
C SER A 158 -16.52 -15.89 -2.46
N ALA A 159 -16.16 -16.77 -3.40
CA ALA A 159 -14.86 -16.76 -4.05
C ALA A 159 -14.64 -15.45 -4.82
N VAL A 160 -13.48 -14.82 -4.59
CA VAL A 160 -13.04 -13.65 -5.34
C VAL A 160 -12.27 -14.10 -6.59
N SER A 161 -12.34 -13.34 -7.67
CA SER A 161 -11.67 -13.67 -8.93
C SER A 161 -10.18 -13.32 -8.92
N GLY A 162 -9.69 -12.58 -7.93
CA GLY A 162 -8.27 -12.31 -7.72
C GLY A 162 -7.99 -11.17 -6.74
N VAL A 163 -6.82 -11.19 -6.10
CA VAL A 163 -6.40 -10.17 -5.14
C VAL A 163 -4.96 -9.73 -5.43
N GLN A 164 -4.73 -8.44 -5.58
CA GLN A 164 -3.41 -7.89 -5.91
C GLN A 164 -3.09 -6.68 -5.04
N PHE A 165 -1.81 -6.46 -4.76
CA PHE A 165 -1.35 -5.22 -4.15
C PHE A 165 -1.40 -4.08 -5.17
N LEU A 166 -1.99 -2.95 -4.78
CA LEU A 166 -1.97 -1.75 -5.60
C LEU A 166 -0.65 -1.01 -5.40
N LEU A 167 0.12 -0.93 -6.49
CA LEU A 167 1.18 0.04 -6.68
C LEU A 167 0.53 1.34 -7.13
N GLU A 168 0.29 2.25 -6.19
CA GLU A 168 0.13 3.66 -6.59
C GLU A 168 1.47 4.18 -7.09
N PRO A 169 1.47 5.23 -7.95
CA PRO A 169 2.71 5.94 -8.26
C PRO A 169 3.31 6.42 -6.93
N VAL A 170 4.29 5.67 -6.45
CA VAL A 170 5.27 6.14 -5.49
C VAL A 170 5.96 7.30 -6.20
N ALA A 171 6.29 8.35 -5.44
CA ALA A 171 7.07 9.47 -5.94
C ALA A 171 8.13 8.95 -6.92
N SER A 172 8.20 9.55 -8.11
CA SER A 172 9.08 9.06 -9.17
C SER A 172 10.51 8.93 -8.62
N PRO A 173 11.36 8.04 -9.17
CA PRO A 173 12.76 7.96 -8.75
C PRO A 173 13.44 9.33 -8.73
N GLU A 174 13.05 10.23 -9.65
CA GLU A 174 13.49 11.62 -9.70
C GLU A 174 13.00 12.46 -8.51
N GLU A 175 11.73 12.32 -8.10
CA GLU A 175 11.19 13.00 -6.92
C GLU A 175 11.87 12.49 -5.63
N ILE A 176 12.15 11.19 -5.53
CA ILE A 176 12.92 10.62 -4.41
C ILE A 176 14.35 11.19 -4.43
N GLN A 177 15.00 11.23 -5.59
CA GLN A 177 16.32 11.84 -5.73
C GLN A 177 16.30 13.33 -5.37
N GLN A 178 15.29 14.09 -5.78
CA GLN A 178 15.15 15.51 -5.42
C GLN A 178 14.98 15.69 -3.91
N ILE A 179 14.21 14.82 -3.26
CA ILE A 179 14.04 14.82 -1.80
C ILE A 179 15.40 14.53 -1.13
N LEU A 180 16.14 13.52 -1.61
CA LEU A 180 17.47 13.18 -1.09
C LEU A 180 18.49 14.31 -1.33
N LEU A 181 18.52 14.90 -2.53
CA LEU A 181 19.44 15.99 -2.90
C LEU A 181 19.19 17.27 -2.10
N ALA A 182 17.92 17.58 -1.79
CA ALA A 182 17.55 18.71 -0.92
C ALA A 182 18.08 18.55 0.52
N SER A 183 18.60 17.39 0.88
CA SER A 183 19.12 17.06 2.21
C SER A 183 20.64 17.15 2.32
N THR A 184 21.33 17.48 1.21
CA THR A 184 22.78 17.64 1.21
C THR A 184 23.11 18.96 1.90
N PRO A 185 23.80 18.96 3.07
CA PRO A 185 24.24 20.21 3.67
C PRO A 185 25.18 20.91 2.69
N ALA A 186 24.90 22.18 2.38
CA ALA A 186 25.85 23.02 1.67
C ALA A 186 27.18 22.97 2.44
N ALA A 187 28.26 22.62 1.74
CA ALA A 187 29.59 22.53 2.33
C ALA A 187 29.90 23.82 3.11
N PRO A 188 30.52 23.74 4.30
CA PRO A 188 30.92 24.93 5.03
C PRO A 188 31.84 25.75 4.12
N ALA A 189 31.43 26.99 3.84
CA ALA A 189 32.27 27.95 3.12
C ALA A 189 33.62 28.02 3.84
N PRO A 190 34.76 27.99 3.11
CA PRO A 190 36.06 28.14 3.74
C PRO A 190 36.07 29.48 4.48
N ALA A 191 36.34 29.42 5.78
CA ALA A 191 36.59 30.61 6.58
C ALA A 191 37.72 31.38 5.90
N ALA A 192 37.40 32.57 5.38
CA ALA A 192 38.41 33.52 4.96
C ALA A 192 39.05 34.08 6.25
N GLU A 193 40.20 33.52 6.61
CA GLU A 193 41.22 34.24 7.36
C GLU A 193 41.88 35.23 6.39
N ASP A 194 41.57 36.52 6.53
CA ASP A 194 42.47 37.61 6.95
C ASP A 194 41.74 38.97 6.86
#